data_AF-A0A0C3P351-F1
#
_entry.id   AF-A0A0C3P351-F1
#
_cell.length_a   1.000
_cell.length_b   1.000
_cell.length_c   1.000
_cell.angle_alpha   90.00
_cell.angle_beta   90.00
_cell.angle_gamma   90.00
#
_symmetry.space_group_name_H-M   'P 1'
#
loop_
_entity.id
_entity.type
_entity.pdbx_description
1 polymer ?
#
loop_
_entity_poly.entity_id
_entity_poly.type
_entity_poly.pdbx_seq_one_letter_code
_entity_poly.pdbx_strand_id
1 'polypeptide(L)'
;MPPQFYLVSTLAEVFADGAGAAAQQRRVRALAQGPFGRLVVRPRPLPHGAPAGWTVLTYEGDESRGGAKGRLHRSLVKFEQGGVASEVVLQRNFDIFTEIPDDCASKL
;
A
#
# COMPACT_ATOMS: atom_id res chain seq x y z
N MET A 1 7.63 6.28 8.81
CA MET A 1 7.90 6.11 7.37
C MET A 1 6.89 5.15 6.72
N PRO A 2 5.66 5.59 6.44
CA PRO A 2 4.62 4.69 5.93
C PRO A 2 4.71 4.30 4.44
N PRO A 3 4.96 5.24 3.50
CA PRO A 3 5.06 4.90 2.07
C PRO A 3 6.18 3.91 1.75
N GLN A 4 7.32 4.03 2.43
CA GLN A 4 8.48 3.17 2.18
C GLN A 4 8.20 1.72 2.59
N PHE A 5 7.55 1.51 3.74
CA PHE A 5 7.13 0.18 4.18
C PHE A 5 6.20 -0.47 3.15
N TYR A 6 5.20 0.28 2.65
CA TYR A 6 4.29 -0.21 1.62
C TYR A 6 5.00 -0.70 0.35
N LEU A 7 5.95 0.09 -0.16
CA LEU A 7 6.71 -0.27 -1.37
C LEU A 7 7.59 -1.50 -1.12
N VAL A 8 8.27 -1.57 0.03
CA VAL A 8 9.15 -2.69 0.36
C VAL A 8 8.34 -3.97 0.57
N SER A 9 7.22 -3.93 1.30
CA SER A 9 6.35 -5.09 1.46
C SER A 9 5.80 -5.58 0.13
N THR A 10 5.40 -4.65 -0.75
CA THR A 10 4.95 -4.96 -2.11
C THR A 10 6.04 -5.67 -2.93
N LEU A 11 7.26 -5.17 -2.91
CA LEU A 11 8.37 -5.81 -3.61
C LEU A 11 8.73 -7.16 -2.98
N ALA A 12 8.66 -7.29 -1.66
CA ALA A 12 8.94 -8.54 -0.96
C ALA A 12 8.05 -9.69 -1.46
N GLU A 13 6.77 -9.43 -1.78
CA GLU A 13 5.87 -10.43 -2.38
C GLU A 13 6.32 -10.92 -3.76
N VAL A 14 7.03 -10.08 -4.53
CA VAL A 14 7.63 -10.49 -5.81
C VAL A 14 8.80 -11.43 -5.58
N PHE A 15 9.57 -11.23 -4.51
CA PHE A 15 10.76 -12.03 -4.22
C PHE A 15 10.48 -13.28 -3.36
N ALA A 16 9.32 -13.34 -2.70
CA ALA A 16 8.95 -14.43 -1.78
C ALA A 16 8.58 -15.75 -2.47
N ASP A 17 8.24 -15.73 -3.76
CA ASP A 17 7.76 -16.91 -4.51
C ASP A 17 8.88 -17.89 -4.92
N GLY A 18 10.14 -17.58 -4.60
CA GLY A 18 11.29 -18.41 -4.97
C GLY A 18 11.56 -18.48 -6.48
N ALA A 19 10.92 -17.63 -7.28
CA ALA A 19 11.13 -17.60 -8.72
C ALA A 19 12.56 -17.15 -9.05
N GLY A 20 13.11 -17.66 -10.16
CA GLY A 20 14.43 -17.23 -10.63
C GLY A 20 14.48 -15.74 -10.99
N ALA A 21 15.67 -15.14 -10.95
CA ALA A 21 15.89 -13.70 -11.13
C ALA A 21 15.22 -13.11 -12.38
N ALA A 22 15.22 -13.84 -13.51
CA ALA A 22 14.57 -13.39 -14.74
C ALA A 22 13.05 -13.24 -14.62
N ALA A 23 12.39 -14.14 -13.86
CA ALA A 23 10.95 -14.07 -13.62
C ALA A 23 10.60 -12.92 -12.67
N GLN A 24 11.36 -12.78 -11.58
CA GLN A 24 11.21 -11.66 -10.64
C GLN A 24 11.40 -10.31 -11.33
N GLN A 25 12.43 -10.16 -12.18
CA GLN A 25 12.68 -8.95 -12.95
C GLN A 25 11.50 -8.61 -13.88
N ARG A 26 10.91 -9.61 -14.55
CA ARG A 26 9.70 -9.39 -15.36
C ARG A 26 8.53 -8.92 -14.52
N ARG A 27 8.30 -9.51 -13.33
CA ARG A 27 7.22 -9.09 -12.41
C ARG A 27 7.42 -7.66 -11.92
N VAL A 28 8.63 -7.29 -11.50
CA VAL A 28 8.97 -5.91 -11.10
C VAL A 28 8.74 -4.94 -12.26
N ARG A 29 9.18 -5.29 -13.49
CA ARG A 29 8.98 -4.45 -14.67
C ARG A 29 7.50 -4.26 -14.99
N ALA A 30 6.71 -5.33 -14.94
CA ALA A 30 5.27 -5.27 -15.16
C ALA A 30 4.59 -4.38 -14.12
N LEU A 31 4.96 -4.50 -12.84
CA LEU A 31 4.44 -3.66 -11.77
C LEU A 31 4.79 -2.17 -11.98
N ALA A 32 6.04 -1.88 -12.33
CA ALA A 32 6.52 -0.52 -12.56
C ALA A 32 5.90 0.14 -13.80
N GLN A 33 5.50 -0.64 -14.81
CA GLN A 33 4.89 -0.13 -16.06
C GLN A 33 3.35 -0.11 -16.01
N GLY A 34 2.75 -0.89 -15.12
CA GLY A 34 1.32 -1.01 -14.94
C GLY A 34 0.70 0.11 -14.10
N PRO A 35 -0.59 -0.02 -13.74
CA PRO A 35 -1.31 0.99 -12.95
C PRO A 35 -0.62 1.31 -11.62
N PHE A 36 -0.06 0.31 -10.93
CA PHE A 36 0.71 0.50 -9.69
C PHE A 36 1.84 1.52 -9.85
N GLY A 37 2.66 1.37 -10.89
CA GLY A 37 3.81 2.24 -11.13
C GLY A 37 3.43 3.70 -11.45
N ARG A 38 2.15 3.95 -11.76
CA ARG A 38 1.60 5.30 -12.00
C ARG A 38 0.94 5.90 -10.75
N LEU A 39 0.78 5.12 -9.67
CA LEU A 39 0.17 5.61 -8.45
C LEU A 39 1.09 6.61 -7.74
N VAL A 40 0.50 7.73 -7.32
CA VAL A 40 1.13 8.65 -6.36
C VAL A 40 0.63 8.27 -4.97
N VAL A 41 1.45 7.53 -4.22
CA VAL A 41 1.10 7.12 -2.85
C VAL A 41 1.17 8.34 -1.93
N ARG A 42 0.01 8.86 -1.51
CA ARG A 42 -0.10 10.00 -0.60
C ARG A 42 -0.92 9.59 0.63
N PRO A 43 -0.31 8.97 1.64
CA PRO A 43 -1.04 8.48 2.81
C PRO A 43 -1.74 9.62 3.55
N ARG A 44 -2.98 9.39 3.97
CA ARG A 44 -3.75 10.34 4.78
C ARG A 44 -4.20 9.68 6.08
N PRO A 45 -4.11 10.38 7.23
CA PRO A 45 -4.63 9.82 8.47
C PRO A 45 -6.15 9.66 8.38
N LEU A 46 -6.66 8.51 8.82
CA LEU A 46 -8.08 8.31 9.04
C LEU A 46 -8.40 8.71 10.48
N PRO A 47 -9.25 9.72 10.71
CA PRO A 47 -9.45 10.30 12.05
C PRO A 47 -10.22 9.38 13.01
N HIS A 48 -10.87 8.33 12.52
CA HIS A 48 -11.78 7.48 13.30
C HIS A 48 -11.56 6.00 12.98
N GLY A 49 -11.95 5.12 13.91
CA GLY A 49 -11.93 3.67 13.70
C GLY A 49 -10.56 3.00 13.84
N ALA A 50 -9.55 3.73 14.32
CA ALA A 50 -8.26 3.13 14.65
C ALA A 50 -8.36 2.36 15.98
N PRO A 51 -7.79 1.14 16.07
CA PRO A 51 -7.64 0.45 17.34
C PRO A 51 -6.81 1.29 18.33
N ALA A 52 -7.02 1.09 19.64
CA ALA A 52 -6.30 1.85 20.67
C ALA A 52 -4.77 1.74 20.49
N GLY A 53 -4.08 2.89 20.48
CA GLY A 53 -2.63 2.98 20.28
C GLY A 53 -2.17 2.90 18.82
N TRP A 54 -3.09 2.76 17.85
CA TRP A 54 -2.77 2.73 16.43
C TRP A 54 -3.23 4.01 15.73
N THR A 55 -2.48 4.40 14.71
CA THR A 55 -2.86 5.39 13.70
C THR A 55 -3.12 4.67 12.39
N VAL A 56 -4.25 4.97 11.74
CA VAL A 56 -4.56 4.42 10.41
C VAL A 56 -4.17 5.44 9.34
N LEU A 57 -3.37 5.02 8.36
CA LEU A 57 -2.98 5.82 7.21
C LEU A 57 -3.53 5.17 5.93
N THR A 58 -4.42 5.86 5.25
CA THR A 58 -5.14 5.35 4.08
C THR A 58 -4.50 5.81 2.78
N TYR A 59 -4.40 4.89 1.83
CA TYR A 59 -3.84 5.09 0.51
C TYR A 59 -4.95 5.23 -0.54
N GLU A 60 -4.58 5.67 -1.73
CA GLU A 60 -5.46 5.84 -2.88
C GLU A 60 -6.23 4.54 -3.18
N GLY A 61 -7.55 4.62 -3.37
CA GLY A 61 -8.39 3.44 -3.62
C GLY A 61 -8.85 2.69 -2.37
N ASP A 62 -8.48 3.13 -1.17
CA ASP A 62 -9.13 2.70 0.07
C ASP A 62 -10.61 3.14 0.10
N GLU A 63 -11.50 2.34 0.69
CA GLU A 63 -12.94 2.68 0.80
C GLU A 63 -13.16 4.07 1.43
N SER A 64 -12.41 4.41 2.49
CA SER A 64 -12.51 5.73 3.14
C SER A 64 -12.01 6.89 2.27
N ARG A 65 -11.38 6.58 1.14
CA ARG A 65 -10.88 7.50 0.13
C ARG A 65 -11.65 7.42 -1.19
N GLY A 66 -12.84 6.81 -1.18
CA GLY A 66 -13.71 6.68 -2.34
C GLY A 66 -13.47 5.42 -3.17
N GLY A 67 -12.70 4.46 -2.66
CA GLY A 67 -12.56 3.14 -3.26
C GLY A 67 -13.83 2.29 -3.15
N ALA A 68 -13.78 1.10 -3.75
CA ALA A 68 -14.87 0.13 -3.68
C ALA A 68 -15.23 -0.23 -2.22
N LYS A 69 -16.51 -0.51 -1.97
CA LYS A 69 -17.02 -0.91 -0.65
C LYS A 69 -16.27 -2.13 -0.12
N GLY A 70 -15.76 -2.07 1.11
CA GLY A 70 -14.96 -3.12 1.75
C GLY A 70 -13.49 -3.17 1.32
N ARG A 71 -13.04 -2.31 0.40
CA ARG A 71 -11.63 -2.28 -0.02
C ARG A 71 -10.75 -1.65 1.05
N LEU A 72 -9.75 -2.40 1.50
CA LEU A 72 -8.71 -1.95 2.41
C LEU A 72 -7.45 -1.65 1.60
N HIS A 73 -6.98 -0.41 1.71
CA HIS A 73 -5.69 0.00 1.20
C HIS A 73 -5.06 0.98 2.19
N ARG A 74 -4.53 0.46 3.30
CA ARG A 74 -4.11 1.28 4.43
C ARG A 74 -3.01 0.62 5.24
N SER A 75 -2.28 1.41 6.02
CA SER A 75 -1.42 0.89 7.09
C SER A 75 -1.95 1.26 8.45
N LEU A 76 -1.77 0.35 9.42
CA LEU A 76 -1.87 0.65 10.84
C LEU A 76 -0.45 0.89 11.33
N VAL A 77 -0.22 2.01 12.01
CA VAL A 77 1.10 2.40 12.51
C VAL A 77 0.99 2.70 13.99
N LYS A 78 1.87 2.10 14.80
CA LYS A 78 2.13 2.59 16.16
C LYS A 78 3.29 3.57 16.12
N PHE A 79 3.10 4.70 16.79
CA PHE A 79 4.14 5.71 16.97
C PHE A 79 4.58 5.72 18.42
N GLU A 80 5.89 5.66 18.63
CA GLU A 80 6.54 5.90 19.92
C GLU A 80 6.82 7.39 20.13
N GLN A 81 7.37 7.71 21.30
CA GLN A 81 7.79 9.05 21.63
C GLN A 81 8.76 9.59 20.57
N GLY A 82 8.53 10.84 20.12
CA GLY A 82 9.29 11.44 19.04
C GLY A 82 8.81 11.10 17.63
N GLY A 83 7.68 10.40 17.48
CA GLY A 83 7.06 10.14 16.16
C GLY A 83 7.74 9.01 15.38
N VAL A 84 8.57 8.20 16.04
CA VAL A 84 9.19 7.02 15.46
C VAL A 84 8.13 5.93 15.30
N ALA A 85 8.02 5.35 14.10
CA ALA A 85 7.13 4.22 13.88
C ALA A 85 7.78 2.94 14.41
N SER A 86 7.17 2.29 15.40
CA SER A 86 7.68 1.05 16.01
C SER A 86 7.04 -0.21 15.42
N GLU A 87 5.77 -0.12 15.03
CA GLU A 87 5.04 -1.21 14.37
C GLU A 87 4.29 -0.67 13.17
N VAL A 88 4.32 -1.42 12.06
CA VAL A 88 3.54 -1.13 10.86
C VAL A 88 2.90 -2.41 10.37
N VAL A 89 1.58 -2.39 10.19
CA VAL A 89 0.81 -3.49 9.60
C VAL A 89 0.16 -2.98 8.32
N LEU A 90 0.50 -3.58 7.18
CA LEU A 90 -0.17 -3.30 5.92
C LEU A 90 -1.48 -4.09 5.84
N GLN A 91 -2.58 -3.37 5.60
CA GLN A 91 -3.88 -3.96 5.28
C GLN A 91 -4.20 -3.69 3.81
N ARG A 92 -4.08 -4.75 3.00
CA ARG A 92 -4.41 -4.74 1.58
C ARG A 92 -5.13 -6.05 1.24
N ASN A 93 -6.37 -5.95 0.76
CA ASN A 93 -7.23 -7.10 0.47
C ASN A 93 -7.57 -7.24 -1.03
N PHE A 94 -6.68 -6.75 -1.89
CA PHE A 94 -6.78 -6.87 -3.34
C PHE A 94 -5.40 -7.09 -3.95
N ASP A 95 -5.37 -7.63 -5.16
CA ASP A 95 -4.15 -7.83 -5.93
C ASP A 95 -3.70 -6.53 -6.62
N ILE A 96 -2.51 -6.04 -6.27
CA ILE A 96 -1.91 -4.85 -6.89
C ILE A 96 -1.49 -5.07 -8.35
N PHE A 97 -1.35 -6.31 -8.79
CA PHE A 97 -0.96 -6.64 -10.15
C PHE A 97 -2.15 -6.56 -11.12
N THR A 98 -3.36 -6.80 -10.63
CA THR A 98 -4.54 -7.00 -11.48
C THR A 98 -5.75 -6.13 -11.12
N GLU A 99 -5.84 -5.63 -9.89
CA GLU A 99 -7.06 -5.00 -9.37
C GLU A 99 -6.90 -3.51 -9.02
N ILE A 100 -5.82 -2.86 -9.48
CA ILE A 100 -5.66 -1.41 -9.30
C ILE A 100 -6.53 -0.68 -10.32
N PRO A 101 -7.49 0.14 -9.87
CA PRO A 101 -8.33 0.93 -10.77
C PRO A 101 -7.51 1.98 -11.53
N ASP A 102 -7.82 2.19 -12.80
CA ASP A 102 -7.17 3.20 -13.65
C ASP A 102 -7.40 4.64 -13.15
N ASP A 103 -8.48 4.89 -12.40
CA ASP A 103 -8.87 6.21 -11.87
C ASP A 103 -8.07 6.65 -10.63
N CYS A 104 -7.28 5.75 -10.04
CA CYS A 104 -6.39 6.09 -8.93
C CYS A 104 -5.20 6.97 -9.39
N ALA A 105 -4.92 7.04 -10.69
CA ALA A 105 -3.85 7.86 -11.27
C ALA A 105 -4.27 9.30 -11.61
N SER A 106 -5.57 9.64 -11.58
CA SER A 106 -6.10 10.84 -12.27
C SER A 106 -6.60 11.97 -11.37
N LYS A 107 -6.18 12.07 -10.11
CA LYS A 107 -6.50 13.22 -9.24
C LYS A 107 -5.25 13.85 -8.65
N LEU A 108 -4.47 14.51 -9.53
CA LEU A 108 -3.49 15.52 -9.14
C LEU A 108 -4.22 16.81 -8.74
#